data_AF-U5DGU8-F1
#
_entry.id   AF-U5DGU8-F1
#
_cell.length_a   1.000
_cell.length_b   1.000
_cell.length_c   1.000
_cell.angle_alpha   90.00
_cell.angle_beta   90.00
_cell.angle_gamma   90.00
#
_symmetry.space_group_name_H-M   'P 1'
#
loop_
_entity.id
_entity.type
_entity.pdbx_description
1 polymer ?
#
loop_
_entity_poly.entity_id
_entity_poly.type
_entity_poly.pdbx_seq_one_letter_code
_entity_poly.pdbx_strand_id
1 'polypeptide(L)'
;MGFNQVFTVFLTVTSLLATSMPVLVQANDVKQPAWWPQCLMSVALVAGCAQEVYSFFQTGKNYPGVDCCEAVLSVGEQCWASFSVPGRLSPGLVHQLNSYCAFIVNTPSAPAPGKMG
;
A
#
# COMPACT_ATOMS: atom_id res chain seq x y z
N MET A 1 44.68 -34.66 -17.10
CA MET A 1 43.41 -34.94 -16.40
C MET A 1 42.86 -33.66 -15.78
N GLY A 2 42.07 -32.84 -16.50
CA GLY A 2 41.64 -31.53 -15.98
C GLY A 2 40.32 -30.96 -16.52
N PHE A 3 39.79 -31.49 -17.62
CA PHE A 3 38.55 -30.98 -18.22
C PHE A 3 37.31 -31.41 -17.41
N ASN A 4 37.26 -32.67 -16.96
CA ASN A 4 36.11 -33.21 -16.21
C ASN A 4 35.84 -32.48 -14.88
N GLN A 5 36.89 -32.02 -14.19
CA GLN A 5 36.76 -31.30 -12.93
C GLN A 5 36.13 -29.91 -13.13
N VAL A 6 36.41 -29.25 -14.26
CA VAL A 6 35.84 -27.93 -14.59
C VAL A 6 34.33 -28.06 -14.80
N PHE A 7 33.86 -29.07 -15.54
CA PHE A 7 32.43 -29.30 -15.76
C PHE A 7 31.70 -29.63 -14.45
N THR A 8 32.31 -30.43 -13.57
CA THR A 8 31.72 -30.75 -12.27
C THR A 8 31.56 -29.52 -11.39
N VAL A 9 32.55 -28.60 -11.38
CA VAL A 9 32.46 -27.34 -10.63
C VAL A 9 31.38 -26.41 -11.21
N PHE A 10 31.25 -26.30 -12.53
CA PHE A 10 30.19 -25.50 -13.14
C PHE A 10 28.78 -26.02 -12.79
N LEU A 11 28.58 -27.35 -12.83
CA LEU A 11 27.28 -27.97 -12.53
C LEU A 11 26.88 -27.84 -11.04
N THR A 12 27.84 -27.89 -10.12
CA THR A 12 27.57 -27.68 -8.68
C THR A 12 27.25 -26.21 -8.40
N VAL A 13 27.94 -25.26 -9.05
CA VAL A 13 27.65 -23.81 -8.90
C VAL A 13 26.25 -23.47 -9.43
N THR A 14 25.80 -24.03 -10.55
CA THR A 14 24.42 -23.82 -11.04
C THR A 14 23.36 -24.45 -10.16
N SER A 15 23.65 -25.58 -9.51
CA SER A 15 22.68 -26.26 -8.63
C SER A 15 22.50 -25.53 -7.30
N LEU A 16 23.52 -24.84 -6.78
CA LEU A 16 23.42 -24.04 -5.54
C LEU A 16 22.61 -22.74 -5.70
N LEU A 17 22.34 -22.30 -6.94
CA LEU A 17 21.49 -21.12 -7.20
C LEU A 17 19.98 -21.46 -7.19
N ALA A 18 19.61 -22.73 -7.07
CA ALA A 18 18.21 -23.17 -7.10
C ALA A 18 17.54 -23.26 -5.71
N THR A 19 18.25 -22.94 -4.62
CA THR A 19 17.70 -23.01 -3.25
C THR A 19 17.82 -21.69 -2.51
N SER A 20 17.19 -20.64 -3.05
CA SER A 20 16.65 -19.52 -2.28
C SER A 20 15.91 -18.56 -3.22
N MET A 21 14.78 -19.01 -3.76
CA MET A 21 13.72 -18.05 -4.05
C MET A 21 13.01 -17.83 -2.72
N PRO A 22 13.25 -16.72 -1.97
CA PRO A 22 12.08 -16.13 -1.33
C PRO A 22 11.13 -15.83 -2.49
N VAL A 23 9.88 -16.27 -2.40
CA VAL A 23 8.82 -15.72 -3.23
C VAL A 23 8.85 -14.21 -3.01
N LEU A 24 9.58 -13.49 -3.86
CA LEU A 24 9.38 -12.07 -4.04
C LEU A 24 8.09 -12.00 -4.84
N VAL A 25 6.98 -11.93 -4.11
CA VAL A 25 5.88 -11.08 -4.54
C VAL A 25 6.54 -9.76 -4.90
N GLN A 26 6.75 -9.54 -6.19
CA GLN A 26 7.08 -8.22 -6.73
C GLN A 26 5.80 -7.40 -6.56
N ALA A 27 5.61 -6.92 -5.33
CA ALA A 27 4.83 -5.72 -5.11
C ALA A 27 5.57 -4.62 -5.86
N ASN A 28 4.88 -4.07 -6.86
CA ASN A 28 5.25 -2.86 -7.57
C ASN A 28 5.99 -1.88 -6.62
N ASP A 29 7.08 -1.29 -7.07
CA ASP A 29 7.87 -0.26 -6.36
C ASP A 29 7.01 0.98 -6.12
N VAL A 30 6.03 0.87 -5.23
CA VAL A 30 5.47 2.00 -4.54
C VAL A 30 6.59 2.39 -3.59
N LYS A 31 7.30 3.47 -3.92
CA LYS A 31 8.26 4.10 -2.99
C LYS A 31 7.50 4.52 -1.73
N GLN A 32 7.33 3.59 -0.81
CA GLN A 32 6.57 3.81 0.40
C GLN A 32 7.40 4.62 1.37
N PRO A 33 6.81 5.64 2.01
CA PRO A 33 7.53 6.40 2.99
C PRO A 33 7.69 5.56 4.26
N ALA A 34 8.85 5.63 4.90
CA ALA A 34 9.30 4.72 5.98
C ALA A 34 8.42 4.66 7.25
N TRP A 35 7.35 5.44 7.31
CA TRP A 35 6.39 5.53 8.41
C TRP A 35 5.07 4.76 8.14
N TRP A 36 4.98 4.03 7.03
CA TRP A 36 3.79 3.33 6.59
C TRP A 36 3.78 1.85 7.05
N PRO A 37 3.01 1.45 8.07
CA PRO A 37 2.95 0.07 8.53
C PRO A 37 2.45 -0.89 7.43
N GLN A 38 2.91 -2.15 7.47
CA GLN A 38 2.53 -3.23 6.54
C GLN A 38 1.02 -3.49 6.46
N CYS A 39 0.23 -2.98 7.38
CA CYS A 39 -1.22 -3.18 7.35
C CYS A 39 -2.00 -1.97 6.79
N LEU A 40 -1.28 -0.94 6.33
CA LEU A 40 -1.81 0.09 5.45
C LEU A 40 -1.48 -0.18 3.97
N MET A 41 -0.97 -1.36 3.61
CA MET A 41 -0.63 -1.69 2.21
C MET A 41 -1.80 -1.47 1.26
N SER A 42 -3.03 -1.78 1.67
CA SER A 42 -4.24 -1.56 0.87
C SER A 42 -4.33 -0.13 0.35
N VAL A 43 -4.01 0.85 1.20
CA VAL A 43 -4.00 2.28 0.88
C VAL A 43 -2.78 2.68 0.04
N ALA A 44 -1.64 2.01 0.23
CA ALA A 44 -0.43 2.27 -0.55
C ALA A 44 -0.48 1.71 -1.97
N LEU A 45 -1.21 0.62 -2.17
CA LEU A 45 -1.42 -0.01 -3.48
C LEU A 45 -2.30 0.85 -4.40
N VAL A 46 -3.17 1.68 -3.82
CA VAL A 46 -3.96 2.64 -4.59
C VAL A 46 -3.09 3.88 -4.88
N ALA A 47 -2.85 4.13 -6.16
CA ALA A 47 -2.02 5.24 -6.61
C ALA A 47 -2.51 6.58 -6.04
N GLY A 48 -1.62 7.30 -5.35
CA GLY A 48 -1.93 8.61 -4.76
C GLY A 48 -2.73 8.57 -3.46
N CYS A 49 -3.36 7.45 -3.10
CA CYS A 49 -4.21 7.35 -1.91
C CYS A 49 -3.41 7.57 -0.62
N ALA A 50 -2.17 7.07 -0.55
CA ALA A 50 -1.27 7.36 0.56
C ALA A 50 -1.04 8.87 0.79
N GLN A 51 -0.93 9.64 -0.30
CA GLN A 51 -0.78 11.09 -0.25
C GLN A 51 -2.08 11.78 0.15
N GLU A 52 -3.23 11.30 -0.33
CA GLU A 52 -4.54 11.86 0.05
C GLU A 52 -4.81 11.69 1.55
N VAL A 53 -4.59 10.48 2.07
CA VAL A 53 -4.71 10.16 3.49
C VAL A 53 -3.74 11.00 4.31
N TYR A 54 -2.48 11.13 3.87
CA TYR A 54 -1.51 11.98 4.54
C TYR A 54 -1.93 13.47 4.54
N SER A 55 -2.42 13.97 3.41
CA SER A 55 -2.94 15.34 3.28
C SER A 55 -4.15 15.59 4.19
N PHE A 56 -5.05 14.60 4.32
CA PHE A 56 -6.15 14.62 5.27
C PHE A 56 -5.65 14.76 6.70
N PHE A 57 -4.69 13.92 7.14
CA PHE A 57 -4.13 14.02 8.50
C PHE A 57 -3.34 15.30 8.75
N GLN A 58 -2.77 15.92 7.72
CA GLN A 58 -2.07 17.19 7.87
C GLN A 58 -3.00 18.40 7.98
N THR A 59 -4.11 18.41 7.23
CA THR A 59 -4.97 19.58 7.04
C THR A 59 -6.35 19.46 7.70
N GLY A 60 -6.82 18.23 7.93
CA GLY A 60 -8.18 17.90 8.37
C GLY A 60 -9.26 18.20 7.33
N LYS A 61 -8.90 18.61 6.12
CA LYS A 61 -9.83 19.18 5.11
C LYS A 61 -9.77 18.51 3.75
N ASN A 62 -8.62 17.96 3.37
CA ASN A 62 -8.44 17.33 2.08
C ASN A 62 -8.86 15.86 2.14
N TYR A 63 -10.14 15.58 1.91
CA TYR A 63 -10.69 14.23 1.97
C TYR A 63 -10.27 13.38 0.75
N PRO A 64 -10.02 12.07 0.93
CA PRO A 64 -9.69 11.17 -0.16
C PRO A 64 -10.86 10.90 -1.11
N GLY A 65 -10.55 10.50 -2.35
CA GLY A 65 -11.54 10.07 -3.33
C GLY A 65 -12.16 8.70 -3.02
N VAL A 66 -13.15 8.29 -3.83
CA VAL A 66 -13.91 7.04 -3.65
C VAL A 66 -13.02 5.79 -3.69
N ASP A 67 -12.13 5.67 -4.68
CA ASP A 67 -11.23 4.51 -4.82
C ASP A 67 -10.25 4.41 -3.64
N CYS A 68 -9.81 5.57 -3.12
CA CYS A 68 -8.97 5.62 -1.94
C CYS A 68 -9.76 5.26 -0.67
N CYS A 69 -11.02 5.67 -0.60
CA CYS A 69 -11.88 5.36 0.53
C CYS A 69 -12.23 3.87 0.65
N GLU A 70 -12.36 3.14 -0.44
CA GLU A 70 -12.50 1.67 -0.40
C GLU A 70 -11.28 1.01 0.25
N ALA A 71 -10.08 1.49 -0.09
CA ALA A 71 -8.84 1.01 0.50
C ALA A 71 -8.70 1.39 1.98
N VAL A 72 -9.12 2.60 2.36
CA VAL A 72 -9.15 3.08 3.75
C VAL A 72 -10.09 2.23 4.61
N LEU A 73 -11.30 1.92 4.12
CA LEU A 73 -12.26 1.08 4.84
C LEU A 73 -11.80 -0.37 5.00
N SER A 74 -10.88 -0.81 4.14
CA SER A 74 -10.25 -2.14 4.25
C SER A 74 -9.16 -2.20 5.33
N VAL A 75 -8.78 -1.06 5.94
CA VAL A 75 -7.80 -0.98 7.01
C VAL A 75 -8.47 -1.13 8.38
N GLY A 76 -8.01 -2.09 9.17
CA GLY A 76 -8.47 -2.28 10.55
C GLY A 76 -8.05 -1.15 11.51
N GLU A 77 -8.83 -0.91 12.55
CA GLU A 77 -8.57 0.15 13.55
C GLU A 77 -7.19 0.02 14.23
N GLN A 78 -6.75 -1.22 14.49
CA GLN A 78 -5.43 -1.52 15.05
C GLN A 78 -4.26 -1.05 14.18
N CYS A 79 -4.48 -0.92 12.87
CA CYS A 79 -3.49 -0.44 11.92
C CYS A 79 -3.35 1.08 11.95
N TRP A 80 -4.49 1.76 12.06
CA TRP A 80 -4.50 3.20 12.30
C TRP A 80 -3.88 3.55 13.65
N ALA A 81 -4.10 2.74 14.68
CA ALA A 81 -3.45 2.93 15.99
C ALA A 81 -1.92 2.80 15.91
N SER A 82 -1.41 1.90 15.07
CA SER A 82 0.04 1.74 14.84
C SER A 82 0.63 2.85 13.98
N PHE A 83 -0.18 3.52 13.17
CA PHE A 83 0.17 4.66 12.33
C PHE A 83 0.28 5.95 13.15
N SER A 84 1.09 5.97 14.21
CA SER A 84 1.27 7.19 14.97
C SER A 84 2.22 8.15 14.23
N VAL A 85 1.66 9.08 13.47
CA VAL A 85 2.43 10.27 13.05
C VAL A 85 2.60 11.13 14.30
N PRO A 86 3.83 11.38 14.77
CA PRO A 86 4.06 12.13 16.00
C PRO A 86 3.37 13.51 15.91
N GLY A 87 2.34 13.70 16.74
CA GLY A 87 1.59 14.95 16.87
C GLY A 87 0.46 15.20 15.86
N ARG A 88 0.09 14.24 15.00
CA ARG A 88 -0.96 14.46 13.96
C ARG A 88 -2.06 13.41 13.87
N LEU A 89 -1.84 12.18 14.35
CA LEU A 89 -2.92 11.19 14.40
C LEU A 89 -3.71 11.32 15.70
N SER A 90 -4.90 11.91 15.63
CA SER A 90 -5.89 11.80 16.69
C SER A 90 -6.89 10.69 16.35
N PRO A 91 -7.35 9.89 17.33
CA PRO A 91 -8.40 8.90 17.12
C PRO A 91 -9.66 9.51 16.47
N GLY A 92 -9.97 10.77 16.81
CA GLY A 92 -11.08 11.51 16.20
C GLY A 92 -10.91 11.74 14.70
N LEU A 93 -9.70 12.02 14.21
CA LEU A 93 -9.46 12.21 12.78
C LEU A 93 -9.58 10.90 12.00
N VAL A 94 -9.10 9.79 12.56
CA VAL A 94 -9.27 8.45 11.97
C VAL A 94 -10.75 8.10 11.88
N HIS A 95 -11.52 8.37 12.95
CA HIS A 95 -12.96 8.16 12.94
C HIS A 95 -13.67 9.02 11.88
N GLN A 96 -13.28 10.30 11.78
CA GLN A 96 -13.81 11.21 10.75
C GLN A 96 -13.51 10.72 9.34
N LEU A 97 -12.29 10.25 9.09
CA LEU A 97 -11.88 9.66 7.81
C LEU A 97 -12.75 8.44 7.45
N ASN A 98 -12.89 7.50 8.37
CA ASN A 98 -13.68 6.27 8.16
C ASN A 98 -15.16 6.59 7.94
N SER A 99 -15.73 7.53 8.72
CA SER A 99 -17.12 7.96 8.56
C SER A 99 -17.37 8.59 7.19
N TYR A 100 -16.48 9.49 6.75
CA TYR A 100 -16.54 10.07 5.42
C TYR A 100 -16.43 9.02 4.31
N CYS A 101 -15.46 8.10 4.43
CA CYS A 101 -15.26 7.05 3.44
C CYS A 101 -16.45 6.10 3.35
N ALA A 102 -17.02 5.72 4.50
CA ALA A 102 -18.24 4.91 4.54
C ALA A 102 -19.39 5.65 3.85
N PHE A 103 -19.54 6.96 4.07
CA PHE A 103 -20.56 7.75 3.41
C PHE A 103 -20.39 7.74 1.88
N ILE A 104 -19.21 8.11 1.36
CA ILE A 104 -19.04 8.29 -0.09
C ILE A 104 -19.07 6.99 -0.89
N VAL A 105 -18.61 5.87 -0.30
CA VAL A 105 -18.65 4.54 -0.93
C VAL A 105 -20.08 4.02 -1.00
N ASN A 106 -20.92 4.34 0.00
CA ASN A 106 -22.32 3.89 0.03
C ASN A 106 -23.28 4.86 -0.68
N THR A 107 -22.88 6.10 -0.94
CA THR A 107 -23.67 6.98 -1.82
C THR A 107 -23.51 6.54 -3.27
N PRO A 108 -24.62 6.34 -4.02
CA PRO A 108 -24.55 6.10 -5.45
C PRO A 108 -23.80 7.26 -6.10
N SER A 109 -22.61 6.98 -6.63
CA SER A 109 -21.83 7.95 -7.36
C SER A 109 -22.68 8.34 -8.58
N ALA A 110 -23.08 9.60 -8.68
CA ALA A 110 -23.63 10.10 -9.94
C ALA A 110 -22.58 9.80 -11.04
N PRO A 111 -22.98 9.22 -12.19
CA PRO A 111 -22.02 8.84 -13.23
C PRO A 111 -21.16 10.04 -13.59
N ALA A 112 -19.84 9.86 -13.53
CA ALA A 112 -18.87 10.87 -13.94
C ALA A 112 -19.29 11.42 -15.32
N PRO A 113 -19.29 12.76 -15.53
CA PRO A 113 -19.52 13.32 -16.85
C PRO A 113 -18.49 12.71 -17.80
N GLY A 114 -18.95 11.83 -18.69
CA GLY A 114 -18.11 11.19 -19.69
C GLY A 114 -17.36 12.27 -20.45
N LYS A 115 -16.02 12.19 -20.44
CA LYS A 115 -15.24 12.92 -21.42
C LYS A 115 -15.65 12.39 -22.79
N MET A 116 -16.46 13.16 -23.51
CA MET A 116 -16.58 13.05 -24.96
C MET A 116 -15.23 13.44 -25.55
N GLY A 117 -14.56 12.46 -26.15
CA GLY A 117 -13.35 12.62 -26.95
C GLY A 117 -13.37 11.57 -28.04
#